data_AF-A0AAV5AYK2-F1
#
_entry.id   AF-A0AAV5AYK2-F1
#
_cell.length_a   1.000
_cell.length_b   1.000
_cell.length_c   1.000
_cell.angle_alpha   90.00
_cell.angle_beta   90.00
_cell.angle_gamma   90.00
#
_symmetry.space_group_name_H-M   'P 1'
#
loop_
_entity.id
_entity.type
_entity.pdbx_description
1 polymer ?
#
loop_
_entity_poly.entity_id
_entity_poly.type
_entity_poly.pdbx_seq_one_letter_code
_entity_poly.pdbx_strand_id
1 'polypeptide(L)'
;MIQLTGRGNYKLANDYTMRLMHRNIIDSDKEAESVGTDLEIAVLSSMSFFNFKKYKGKALYDIANGSKNVKKDICPWIGNDVPLQNGKTNYEEKQKAFDTKTSIVFKTNECKFKQQKAKKYDIEKAVEHLNKKAKSKSIKKCALYVRQAINAGGIFGLNGDARSYYEDDKLERAGFTKIGNDINSIELKKGDIVAFAAVKGHIYGHIAMWNGEQWVSDFKQNSFWVANQYSVEKKYVLYRWIEK
;
A
#
# COMPACT_ATOMS: atom_id res chain seq x y z
N MET A 1 -23.79 7.86 -6.61
CA MET A 1 -22.94 8.39 -5.51
C MET A 1 -23.35 7.69 -4.23
N ILE A 2 -22.45 7.54 -3.25
CA ILE A 2 -22.81 6.92 -1.96
C ILE A 2 -23.53 7.97 -1.11
N GLN A 3 -24.67 7.61 -0.54
CA GLN A 3 -25.29 8.42 0.50
C GLN A 3 -24.42 8.33 1.76
N LEU A 4 -23.69 9.40 2.07
CA LEU A 4 -22.91 9.47 3.29
C LEU A 4 -23.86 9.67 4.48
N THR A 5 -23.78 8.80 5.48
CA THR A 5 -24.61 8.88 6.69
C THR A 5 -23.76 8.74 7.95
N GLY A 6 -24.18 9.37 9.03
CA GLY A 6 -23.51 9.31 10.34
C GLY A 6 -22.38 10.33 10.50
N ARG A 7 -22.37 11.03 11.64
CA ARG A 7 -21.44 12.14 11.95
C ARG A 7 -19.97 11.76 11.80
N GLY A 8 -19.59 10.53 12.19
CA GLY A 8 -18.21 10.05 12.06
C GLY A 8 -17.74 9.96 10.60
N ASN A 9 -18.60 9.51 9.69
CA ASN A 9 -18.28 9.42 8.27
C ASN A 9 -18.16 10.82 7.64
N TYR A 10 -19.01 11.75 8.05
CA TYR A 10 -18.92 13.17 7.65
C TYR A 10 -17.60 13.79 8.10
N LYS A 11 -17.19 13.58 9.36
CA LYS A 11 -15.90 14.06 9.86
C LYS A 11 -14.72 13.51 9.04
N LEU A 12 -14.70 12.20 8.78
CA LEU A 12 -13.65 11.57 7.98
C LEU A 12 -13.64 12.04 6.53
N ALA A 13 -14.81 12.28 5.92
CA ALA A 13 -14.89 12.84 4.58
C ALA A 13 -14.47 14.32 4.54
N ASN A 14 -14.80 15.10 5.58
CA ASN A 14 -14.44 16.50 5.70
C ASN A 14 -12.92 16.72 5.66
N ASP A 15 -12.15 15.81 6.25
CA ASP A 15 -10.67 15.84 6.16
C ASP A 15 -10.17 15.84 4.71
N TYR A 16 -10.89 15.19 3.79
CA TYR A 16 -10.55 15.18 2.36
C TYR A 16 -11.09 16.41 1.64
N THR A 17 -12.34 16.80 1.87
CA THR A 17 -12.95 17.97 1.21
C THR A 17 -12.22 19.26 1.60
N MET A 18 -11.84 19.42 2.86
CA MET A 18 -11.03 20.55 3.33
C MET A 18 -9.63 20.55 2.70
N ARG A 19 -8.98 19.38 2.63
CA ARG A 19 -7.61 19.28 2.13
C ARG A 19 -7.50 19.44 0.61
N LEU A 20 -8.45 18.91 -0.15
CA LEU A 20 -8.37 18.82 -1.60
C LEU A 20 -9.21 19.87 -2.32
N MET A 21 -10.29 20.36 -1.70
CA MET A 21 -11.20 21.33 -2.29
C MET A 21 -11.32 22.63 -1.47
N HIS A 22 -10.77 22.67 -0.25
CA HIS A 22 -10.97 23.77 0.70
C HIS A 22 -12.44 24.05 1.02
N ARG A 23 -13.25 22.97 1.13
CA ARG A 23 -14.70 23.05 1.40
C ARG A 23 -15.06 22.26 2.67
N ASN A 24 -15.76 22.92 3.59
CA ASN A 24 -16.28 22.31 4.81
C ASN A 24 -17.65 21.65 4.52
N ILE A 25 -17.91 20.51 5.17
CA ILE A 25 -19.17 19.75 5.06
C ILE A 25 -19.78 19.39 6.42
N ILE A 26 -19.33 19.98 7.53
CA ILE A 26 -19.71 19.62 8.91
C ILE A 26 -20.04 20.79 9.84
N ASP A 27 -19.69 22.03 9.52
CA ASP A 27 -19.89 23.16 10.46
C ASP A 27 -21.37 23.61 10.50
N SER A 28 -22.16 23.28 9.47
CA SER A 28 -23.58 23.60 9.37
C SER A 28 -24.39 22.59 8.55
N ASP A 29 -25.71 22.58 8.71
CA ASP A 29 -26.62 21.73 7.92
C ASP A 29 -26.53 22.03 6.42
N LYS A 30 -26.42 23.31 6.05
CA LYS A 30 -26.24 23.75 4.65
C LYS A 30 -24.97 23.16 4.02
N GLU A 31 -23.89 23.06 4.80
CA GLU A 31 -22.64 22.46 4.32
C GLU A 31 -22.74 20.93 4.26
N ALA A 32 -23.43 20.29 5.20
CA ALA A 32 -23.70 18.86 5.12
C ALA A 32 -24.56 18.50 3.89
N GLU A 33 -25.56 19.32 3.55
CA GLU A 33 -26.41 19.18 2.36
C GLU A 33 -25.60 19.25 1.04
N SER A 34 -24.44 19.91 1.04
CA SER A 34 -23.56 19.97 -0.13
C SER A 34 -23.10 18.59 -0.60
N VAL A 35 -23.02 17.59 0.30
CA VAL A 35 -22.71 16.19 -0.05
C VAL A 35 -23.77 15.56 -0.97
N GLY A 36 -25.00 16.04 -0.93
CA GLY A 36 -26.09 15.58 -1.79
C GLY A 36 -26.36 16.45 -3.02
N THR A 37 -25.85 17.68 -3.04
CA THR A 37 -26.24 18.72 -4.02
C THR A 37 -25.09 19.22 -4.89
N ASP A 38 -23.85 19.20 -4.39
CA ASP A 38 -22.65 19.56 -5.15
C ASP A 38 -21.98 18.27 -5.67
N LEU A 39 -21.86 18.15 -6.99
CA LEU A 39 -21.36 16.94 -7.64
C LEU A 39 -19.91 16.62 -7.25
N GLU A 40 -19.04 17.64 -7.13
CA GLU A 40 -17.63 17.42 -6.81
C GLU A 40 -17.48 16.95 -5.37
N ILE A 41 -18.19 17.60 -4.44
CA ILE A 41 -18.20 17.20 -3.02
C ILE A 41 -18.80 15.79 -2.88
N ALA A 42 -19.88 15.48 -3.58
CA ALA A 42 -20.52 14.18 -3.55
C ALA A 42 -19.62 13.05 -4.09
N VAL A 43 -18.86 13.32 -5.16
CA VAL A 43 -17.86 12.38 -5.70
C VAL A 43 -16.71 12.20 -4.70
N LEU A 44 -16.11 13.30 -4.22
CA LEU A 44 -14.96 13.22 -3.32
C LEU A 44 -15.30 12.55 -1.99
N SER A 45 -16.45 12.88 -1.39
CA SER A 45 -16.94 12.24 -0.16
C SER A 45 -17.21 10.75 -0.36
N SER A 46 -17.79 10.36 -1.51
CA SER A 46 -17.96 8.95 -1.88
C SER A 46 -16.61 8.23 -2.00
N MET A 47 -15.63 8.82 -2.68
CA MET A 47 -14.28 8.24 -2.83
C MET A 47 -13.56 8.15 -1.48
N SER A 48 -13.73 9.15 -0.62
CA SER A 48 -13.18 9.16 0.74
C SER A 48 -13.74 8.01 1.56
N PHE A 49 -15.04 7.75 1.46
CA PHE A 49 -15.68 6.59 2.10
C PHE A 49 -15.07 5.26 1.65
N PHE A 50 -14.81 5.11 0.34
CA PHE A 50 -14.11 3.93 -0.20
C PHE A 50 -12.70 3.75 0.37
N ASN A 51 -12.05 4.83 0.80
CA ASN A 51 -10.71 4.80 1.37
C ASN A 51 -10.69 4.49 2.87
N PHE A 52 -11.52 5.17 3.67
CA PHE A 52 -11.47 5.02 5.13
C PHE A 52 -12.28 3.82 5.66
N LYS A 53 -13.32 3.38 4.94
CA LYS A 53 -14.12 2.23 5.37
C LYS A 53 -13.32 0.96 5.13
N LYS A 54 -12.99 0.25 6.22
CA LYS A 54 -12.21 -0.99 6.18
C LYS A 54 -13.06 -2.20 6.52
N TYR A 55 -12.79 -3.32 5.85
CA TYR A 55 -13.32 -4.64 6.18
C TYR A 55 -12.19 -5.67 6.22
N LYS A 56 -12.11 -6.44 7.32
CA LYS A 56 -10.99 -7.38 7.57
C LYS A 56 -9.61 -6.75 7.32
N GLY A 57 -9.45 -5.49 7.77
CA GLY A 57 -8.22 -4.72 7.60
C GLY A 57 -7.98 -4.10 6.22
N LYS A 58 -8.80 -4.41 5.20
CA LYS A 58 -8.66 -3.88 3.83
C LYS A 58 -9.63 -2.74 3.56
N ALA A 59 -9.19 -1.70 2.87
CA ALA A 59 -10.10 -0.62 2.45
C ALA A 59 -11.07 -1.11 1.37
N LEU A 60 -12.22 -0.44 1.21
CA LEU A 60 -13.20 -0.87 0.21
C LEU A 60 -12.68 -0.80 -1.23
N TYR A 61 -11.80 0.15 -1.55
CA TYR A 61 -11.19 0.17 -2.89
C TYR A 61 -10.35 -1.08 -3.16
N ASP A 62 -9.68 -1.65 -2.15
CA ASP A 62 -8.90 -2.89 -2.30
C ASP A 62 -9.78 -4.09 -2.64
N ILE A 63 -10.99 -4.11 -2.08
CA ILE A 63 -12.01 -5.14 -2.31
C ILE A 63 -12.65 -4.95 -3.69
N ALA A 64 -12.96 -3.70 -4.06
CA ALA A 64 -13.53 -3.35 -5.35
C ALA A 64 -12.60 -3.65 -6.52
N ASN A 65 -11.28 -3.54 -6.31
CA ASN A 65 -10.28 -3.67 -7.36
C ASN A 65 -10.33 -5.03 -8.09
N GLY A 66 -11.00 -4.98 -9.24
CA GLY A 66 -11.23 -6.09 -10.17
C GLY A 66 -12.31 -7.07 -9.73
N SER A 67 -13.08 -6.79 -8.67
CA SER A 67 -14.31 -7.53 -8.43
C SER A 67 -15.34 -7.18 -9.53
N LYS A 68 -16.06 -8.19 -10.00
CA LYS A 68 -17.26 -8.03 -10.84
C LYS A 68 -18.54 -8.37 -10.06
N ASN A 69 -18.41 -8.86 -8.83
CA ASN A 69 -19.52 -9.29 -7.99
C ASN A 69 -19.87 -8.20 -6.98
N VAL A 70 -20.47 -7.12 -7.48
CA VAL A 70 -20.91 -5.98 -6.68
C VAL A 70 -21.88 -6.41 -5.58
N LYS A 71 -22.81 -7.33 -5.88
CA LYS A 71 -23.82 -7.82 -4.91
C LYS A 71 -23.19 -8.48 -3.69
N LYS A 72 -22.18 -9.35 -3.85
CA LYS A 72 -21.57 -10.07 -2.73
C LYS A 72 -20.36 -9.38 -2.13
N ASP A 73 -19.54 -8.74 -2.95
CA ASP A 73 -18.23 -8.24 -2.50
C ASP A 73 -18.30 -6.80 -1.98
N ILE A 74 -19.21 -5.97 -2.51
CA ILE A 74 -19.21 -4.51 -2.29
C ILE A 74 -20.43 -4.07 -1.51
N CYS A 75 -21.63 -4.41 -1.99
CA CYS A 75 -22.90 -3.96 -1.43
C CYS A 75 -23.04 -4.17 0.10
N PRO A 76 -22.64 -5.32 0.68
CA PRO A 76 -22.71 -5.56 2.13
C PRO A 76 -22.01 -4.52 2.99
N TRP A 77 -21.04 -3.80 2.42
CA TRP A 77 -20.24 -2.82 3.15
C TRP A 77 -20.69 -1.38 2.98
N ILE A 78 -21.61 -1.13 2.04
CA ILE A 78 -22.16 0.19 1.78
C ILE A 78 -23.42 0.42 2.62
N GLY A 79 -24.27 -0.60 2.78
CA GLY A 79 -25.52 -0.51 3.53
C GLY A 79 -26.39 -1.74 3.29
N ASN A 80 -27.52 -1.86 3.97
CA ASN A 80 -28.35 -3.07 3.96
C ASN A 80 -28.97 -3.41 2.59
N ASP A 81 -29.22 -4.70 2.38
CA ASP A 81 -30.03 -5.19 1.27
C ASP A 81 -31.50 -4.95 1.59
N VAL A 82 -32.20 -4.18 0.76
CA VAL A 82 -33.60 -3.79 0.98
C VAL A 82 -34.48 -4.20 -0.21
N PRO A 83 -35.68 -4.76 0.02
CA PRO A 83 -36.64 -5.03 -1.04
C PRO A 83 -37.10 -3.75 -1.74
N LEU A 84 -37.35 -3.86 -3.04
CA LEU A 84 -37.92 -2.83 -3.90
C LEU A 84 -39.32 -3.24 -4.36
N GLN A 85 -40.10 -2.27 -4.85
CA GLN A 85 -41.51 -2.44 -5.25
C GLN A 85 -41.74 -3.55 -6.31
N ASN A 86 -40.71 -3.94 -7.07
CA ASN A 86 -40.77 -4.95 -8.13
C ASN A 86 -40.34 -6.36 -7.68
N GLY A 87 -40.25 -6.61 -6.37
CA GLY A 87 -39.84 -7.90 -5.81
C GLY A 87 -38.33 -8.16 -5.87
N LYS A 88 -37.54 -7.23 -6.41
CA LYS A 88 -36.06 -7.30 -6.40
C LYS A 88 -35.49 -6.59 -5.18
N THR A 89 -34.18 -6.68 -5.01
CA THR A 89 -33.48 -5.91 -3.98
C THR A 89 -32.59 -4.80 -4.53
N ASN A 90 -32.26 -3.82 -3.70
CA ASN A 90 -31.31 -2.76 -4.06
C ASN A 90 -29.92 -3.32 -4.44
N TYR A 91 -29.49 -4.46 -3.89
CA TYR A 91 -28.21 -5.08 -4.28
C TYR A 91 -28.26 -5.65 -5.69
N GLU A 92 -29.39 -6.25 -6.07
CA GLU A 92 -29.59 -6.82 -7.41
C GLU A 92 -29.59 -5.74 -8.48
N GLU A 93 -30.27 -4.63 -8.23
CA GLU A 93 -30.26 -3.51 -9.17
C GLU A 93 -28.88 -2.85 -9.28
N LYS A 94 -28.08 -2.82 -8.19
CA LYS A 94 -26.68 -2.37 -8.24
C LYS A 94 -25.78 -3.30 -9.05
N GLN A 95 -25.92 -4.62 -8.90
CA GLN A 95 -25.22 -5.59 -9.72
C GLN A 95 -25.58 -5.43 -11.20
N LYS A 96 -26.88 -5.34 -11.49
CA LYS A 96 -27.37 -5.11 -12.85
C LYS A 96 -26.83 -3.81 -13.45
N ALA A 97 -26.83 -2.72 -12.69
CA ALA A 97 -26.26 -1.44 -13.13
C ALA A 97 -24.76 -1.55 -13.42
N PHE A 98 -24.02 -2.34 -12.64
CA PHE A 98 -22.62 -2.63 -12.94
C PHE A 98 -22.47 -3.40 -14.24
N ASP A 99 -23.15 -4.53 -14.38
CA ASP A 99 -23.00 -5.43 -15.53
C ASP A 99 -23.45 -4.78 -16.85
N THR A 100 -24.49 -3.94 -16.81
CA THR A 100 -25.12 -3.42 -18.03
C THR A 100 -24.75 -1.99 -18.37
N LYS A 101 -24.20 -1.21 -17.43
CA LYS A 101 -23.88 0.21 -17.65
C LYS A 101 -22.44 0.53 -17.28
N THR A 102 -22.11 0.52 -15.99
CA THR A 102 -20.83 1.11 -15.56
C THR A 102 -19.62 0.28 -15.96
N SER A 103 -19.71 -1.06 -15.92
CA SER A 103 -18.60 -1.92 -16.38
C SER A 103 -18.27 -1.74 -17.86
N ILE A 104 -19.28 -1.46 -18.68
CA ILE A 104 -19.15 -1.19 -20.12
C ILE A 104 -18.56 0.20 -20.34
N VAL A 105 -19.15 1.23 -19.73
CA VAL A 105 -18.71 2.63 -19.86
C VAL A 105 -17.25 2.80 -19.42
N PHE A 106 -16.87 2.17 -18.30
CA PHE A 106 -15.51 2.22 -17.78
C PHE A 106 -14.59 1.12 -18.32
N LYS A 107 -15.05 0.32 -19.30
CA LYS A 107 -14.27 -0.76 -19.95
C LYS A 107 -13.53 -1.64 -18.94
N THR A 108 -14.22 -2.10 -17.90
CA THR A 108 -13.57 -2.82 -16.78
C THR A 108 -13.01 -4.17 -17.21
N ASN A 109 -13.46 -4.71 -18.35
CA ASN A 109 -12.89 -5.87 -19.03
C ASN A 109 -11.48 -5.60 -19.61
N GLU A 110 -11.17 -4.36 -20.00
CA GLU A 110 -9.87 -3.92 -20.49
C GLU A 110 -8.95 -3.43 -19.37
N CYS A 111 -9.44 -3.43 -18.12
CA CYS A 111 -8.70 -2.94 -16.97
C CYS A 111 -7.47 -3.83 -16.68
N LYS A 112 -6.28 -3.30 -16.98
CA LYS A 112 -4.99 -3.96 -16.73
C LYS A 112 -4.57 -3.98 -15.26
N PHE A 113 -5.35 -3.40 -14.36
CA PHE A 113 -5.02 -3.34 -12.92
C PHE A 113 -4.82 -4.75 -12.31
N LYS A 114 -5.62 -5.73 -12.72
CA LYS A 114 -5.43 -7.13 -12.29
C LYS A 114 -4.26 -7.84 -12.96
N GLN A 115 -3.90 -7.46 -14.20
CA GLN A 115 -2.72 -8.00 -14.89
C GLN A 115 -1.42 -7.54 -14.22
N GLN A 116 -1.45 -6.45 -13.45
CA GLN A 116 -0.35 -5.99 -12.59
C GLN A 116 -0.29 -6.69 -11.22
N LYS A 117 -1.28 -7.54 -10.87
CA LYS A 117 -1.48 -8.06 -9.51
C LYS A 117 -0.86 -9.44 -9.25
N ALA A 118 -0.20 -10.05 -10.23
CA ALA A 118 1.06 -10.72 -9.93
C ALA A 118 2.08 -9.58 -9.90
N LYS A 119 2.36 -9.05 -8.71
CA LYS A 119 3.42 -8.05 -8.54
C LYS A 119 4.70 -8.71 -9.04
N LYS A 120 5.05 -8.57 -10.32
CA LYS A 120 6.27 -9.14 -10.87
C LYS A 120 7.39 -8.23 -10.42
N TYR A 121 8.04 -8.59 -9.32
CA TYR A 121 9.21 -7.89 -8.85
C TYR A 121 10.42 -8.38 -9.63
N ASP A 122 11.02 -7.47 -10.41
CA ASP A 122 12.21 -7.74 -11.19
C ASP A 122 13.45 -7.55 -10.31
N ILE A 123 13.91 -8.64 -9.69
CA ILE A 123 15.08 -8.66 -8.80
C ILE A 123 16.33 -8.15 -9.52
N GLU A 124 16.48 -8.51 -10.79
CA GLU A 124 17.65 -8.11 -11.60
C GLU A 124 17.70 -6.61 -11.78
N LYS A 125 16.60 -5.97 -12.18
CA LYS A 125 16.53 -4.50 -12.29
C LYS A 125 16.74 -3.79 -10.96
N ALA A 126 16.21 -4.34 -9.87
CA ALA A 126 16.40 -3.76 -8.56
C ALA A 126 17.88 -3.75 -8.16
N VAL A 127 18.55 -4.90 -8.30
CA VAL A 127 19.96 -5.06 -7.96
C VAL A 127 20.86 -4.25 -8.90
N GLU A 128 20.58 -4.24 -10.21
CA GLU A 128 21.31 -3.42 -11.19
C GLU A 128 21.23 -1.94 -10.82
N HIS A 129 20.02 -1.44 -10.52
CA HIS A 129 19.83 -0.06 -10.10
C HIS A 129 20.62 0.26 -8.82
N LEU A 130 20.54 -0.62 -7.82
CA LEU A 130 21.21 -0.43 -6.54
C LEU A 130 22.73 -0.36 -6.72
N ASN A 131 23.30 -1.31 -7.45
CA ASN A 131 24.73 -1.36 -7.76
C ASN A 131 25.19 -0.12 -8.54
N LYS A 132 24.41 0.31 -9.54
CA LYS A 132 24.73 1.49 -10.36
C LYS A 132 24.70 2.80 -9.57
N LYS A 133 23.83 2.89 -8.56
CA LYS A 133 23.68 4.11 -7.75
C LYS A 133 24.58 4.14 -6.52
N ALA A 134 24.98 2.99 -6.01
CA ALA A 134 25.83 2.86 -4.82
C ALA A 134 27.04 3.80 -4.87
N LYS A 135 27.28 4.49 -3.75
CA LYS A 135 28.42 5.39 -3.56
C LYS A 135 29.62 4.62 -3.03
N SER A 136 30.78 5.27 -3.03
CA SER A 136 32.03 4.70 -2.49
C SER A 136 32.01 4.53 -0.97
N LYS A 137 31.14 5.27 -0.26
CA LYS A 137 30.94 5.19 1.19
C LYS A 137 29.51 5.58 1.55
N SER A 138 29.08 5.25 2.76
CA SER A 138 27.75 5.63 3.24
C SER A 138 27.57 7.16 3.21
N ILE A 139 26.42 7.57 2.71
CA ILE A 139 25.93 8.96 2.72
C ILE A 139 24.68 9.10 3.61
N LYS A 140 24.42 8.10 4.47
CA LYS A 140 23.28 8.03 5.41
C LYS A 140 21.92 8.04 4.70
N LYS A 141 21.84 7.47 3.49
CA LYS A 141 20.60 7.41 2.68
C LYS A 141 20.21 5.98 2.29
N CYS A 142 20.59 4.97 3.09
CA CYS A 142 20.32 3.55 2.83
C CYS A 142 18.86 3.27 2.45
N ALA A 143 17.89 3.76 3.23
CA ALA A 143 16.46 3.59 2.97
C ALA A 143 16.01 4.20 1.63
N LEU A 144 16.57 5.35 1.24
CA LEU A 144 16.26 5.97 -0.05
C LEU A 144 16.75 5.10 -1.21
N TYR A 145 17.97 4.58 -1.12
CA TYR A 145 18.61 3.83 -2.20
C TYR A 145 17.99 2.45 -2.38
N VAL A 146 17.75 1.73 -1.28
CA VAL A 146 17.03 0.44 -1.30
C VAL A 146 15.61 0.64 -1.84
N ARG A 147 14.91 1.70 -1.44
CA ARG A 147 13.60 2.03 -2.03
C ARG A 147 13.67 2.31 -3.53
N GLN A 148 14.66 3.07 -3.99
CA GLN A 148 14.82 3.34 -5.43
C GLN A 148 15.11 2.07 -6.23
N ALA A 149 15.87 1.15 -5.66
CA ALA A 149 16.08 -0.18 -6.22
C ALA A 149 14.76 -0.98 -6.29
N ILE A 150 14.00 -1.02 -5.19
CA ILE A 150 12.70 -1.72 -5.17
C ILE A 150 11.72 -1.11 -6.20
N ASN A 151 11.72 0.22 -6.36
CA ASN A 151 10.95 0.91 -7.39
C ASN A 151 11.40 0.51 -8.81
N ALA A 152 12.71 0.39 -9.04
CA ALA A 152 13.25 -0.06 -10.33
C ALA A 152 12.85 -1.51 -10.64
N GLY A 153 12.70 -2.34 -9.61
CA GLY A 153 12.12 -3.68 -9.70
C GLY A 153 10.60 -3.72 -9.87
N GLY A 154 9.92 -2.57 -9.88
CA GLY A 154 8.48 -2.46 -10.19
C GLY A 154 7.55 -2.37 -8.97
N ILE A 155 8.08 -2.25 -7.75
CA ILE A 155 7.27 -2.10 -6.53
C ILE A 155 7.38 -0.67 -6.00
N PHE A 156 6.26 0.03 -5.96
CA PHE A 156 6.17 1.43 -5.57
C PHE A 156 5.42 1.63 -4.24
N GLY A 157 5.55 2.82 -3.64
CA GLY A 157 4.77 3.23 -2.47
C GLY A 157 5.44 2.99 -1.10
N LEU A 158 6.67 2.48 -1.08
CA LEU A 158 7.46 2.40 0.14
C LEU A 158 8.00 3.80 0.55
N ASN A 159 8.07 4.07 1.85
CA ASN A 159 8.55 5.34 2.40
C ASN A 159 9.07 5.16 3.84
N GLY A 160 9.69 6.21 4.39
CA GLY A 160 10.24 6.22 5.74
C GLY A 160 11.75 5.99 5.79
N ASP A 161 12.26 5.99 7.02
CA ASP A 161 13.65 5.64 7.35
C ASP A 161 13.83 4.12 7.43
N ALA A 162 15.06 3.67 7.69
CA ALA A 162 15.38 2.25 7.68
C ALA A 162 14.72 1.48 8.83
N ARG A 163 14.61 2.07 10.04
CA ARG A 163 13.96 1.43 11.19
C ARG A 163 12.51 1.07 10.91
N SER A 164 11.81 1.90 10.13
CA SER A 164 10.41 1.62 9.79
C SER A 164 10.22 0.35 8.94
N TYR A 165 11.26 -0.14 8.26
CA TYR A 165 11.21 -1.44 7.56
C TYR A 165 11.43 -2.65 8.49
N TYR A 166 11.94 -2.41 9.71
CA TYR A 166 12.04 -3.41 10.77
C TYR A 166 10.78 -3.40 11.67
N GLU A 167 10.32 -2.21 12.06
CA GLU A 167 9.22 -2.03 13.02
C GLU A 167 7.83 -2.29 12.39
N ASP A 168 7.65 -1.90 11.12
CA ASP A 168 6.39 -2.02 10.40
C ASP A 168 6.41 -3.19 9.39
N ASP A 169 5.24 -3.73 9.07
CA ASP A 169 4.97 -4.74 8.03
C ASP A 169 5.06 -4.18 6.59
N LYS A 170 5.91 -3.16 6.34
CA LYS A 170 6.00 -2.47 5.04
C LYS A 170 6.39 -3.39 3.89
N LEU A 171 7.43 -4.19 4.07
CA LEU A 171 7.91 -5.12 3.03
C LEU A 171 6.90 -6.27 2.82
N GLU A 172 6.25 -6.74 3.88
CA GLU A 172 5.20 -7.77 3.79
C GLU A 172 3.98 -7.27 3.02
N ARG A 173 3.48 -6.05 3.31
CA ARG A 173 2.42 -5.40 2.51
C ARG A 173 2.86 -5.16 1.07
N ALA A 174 4.16 -4.91 0.85
CA ALA A 174 4.71 -4.78 -0.48
C ALA A 174 4.79 -6.13 -1.22
N GLY A 175 4.72 -7.27 -0.52
CA GLY A 175 4.66 -8.61 -1.08
C GLY A 175 5.85 -9.52 -0.72
N PHE A 176 6.84 -9.01 0.00
CA PHE A 176 7.98 -9.79 0.47
C PHE A 176 7.58 -10.73 1.62
N THR A 177 8.32 -11.81 1.79
CA THR A 177 8.15 -12.77 2.88
C THR A 177 9.28 -12.61 3.89
N LYS A 178 8.97 -12.53 5.19
CA LYS A 178 9.97 -12.66 6.25
C LYS A 178 10.54 -14.08 6.24
N ILE A 179 11.86 -14.19 6.12
CA ILE A 179 12.56 -15.49 6.06
C ILE A 179 13.33 -15.81 7.34
N GLY A 180 13.48 -14.86 8.26
CA GLY A 180 14.06 -15.08 9.59
C GLY A 180 14.80 -13.87 10.13
N ASN A 181 15.48 -14.07 11.26
CA ASN A 181 16.24 -13.06 11.99
C ASN A 181 17.63 -13.57 12.43
N ASP A 182 18.08 -14.70 11.89
CA ASP A 182 19.44 -15.21 12.06
C ASP A 182 20.09 -15.43 10.69
N ILE A 183 21.02 -14.55 10.35
CA ILE A 183 21.77 -14.58 9.10
C ILE A 183 22.52 -15.90 8.89
N ASN A 184 22.93 -16.60 9.95
CA ASN A 184 23.69 -17.85 9.84
C ASN A 184 22.80 -19.05 9.50
N SER A 185 21.48 -18.93 9.67
CA SER A 185 20.51 -19.96 9.34
C SER A 185 19.92 -19.82 7.93
N ILE A 186 20.32 -18.79 7.19
CA ILE A 186 19.73 -18.41 5.90
C ILE A 186 20.77 -18.51 4.80
N GLU A 187 20.48 -19.33 3.79
CA GLU A 187 21.18 -19.27 2.50
C GLU A 187 20.73 -18.02 1.74
N LEU A 188 21.64 -17.06 1.55
CA LEU A 188 21.34 -15.79 0.90
C LEU A 188 21.06 -15.95 -0.59
N LYS A 189 20.01 -15.28 -1.05
CA LYS A 189 19.65 -15.19 -2.46
C LYS A 189 19.68 -13.73 -2.91
N LYS A 190 20.06 -13.53 -4.16
CA LYS A 190 20.06 -12.21 -4.78
C LYS A 190 18.67 -11.57 -4.62
N GLY A 191 18.65 -10.31 -4.19
CA GLY A 191 17.41 -9.59 -3.89
C GLY A 191 16.89 -9.73 -2.46
N ASP A 192 17.51 -10.55 -1.61
CA ASP A 192 17.18 -10.57 -0.18
C ASP A 192 17.43 -9.20 0.45
N ILE A 193 16.56 -8.79 1.35
CA ILE A 193 16.64 -7.50 2.04
C ILE A 193 16.82 -7.76 3.54
N VAL A 194 17.76 -7.08 4.17
CA VAL A 194 17.85 -6.99 5.63
C VAL A 194 17.39 -5.61 6.09
N ALA A 195 16.53 -5.58 7.10
CA ALA A 195 16.17 -4.36 7.82
C ALA A 195 16.59 -4.48 9.29
N PHE A 196 17.38 -3.52 9.76
CA PHE A 196 17.85 -3.41 11.12
C PHE A 196 17.04 -2.38 11.91
N ALA A 197 16.77 -2.69 13.18
CA ALA A 197 16.14 -1.76 14.11
C ALA A 197 17.03 -0.54 14.39
N ALA A 198 16.47 0.48 15.05
CA ALA A 198 17.28 1.50 15.68
C ALA A 198 18.14 0.90 16.80
N VAL A 199 19.41 1.27 16.85
CA VAL A 199 20.37 0.87 17.90
C VAL A 199 21.14 2.10 18.40
N LYS A 200 21.89 1.97 19.49
CA LYS A 200 22.69 3.08 20.02
C LYS A 200 23.64 3.64 18.96
N GLY A 201 23.57 4.96 18.72
CA GLY A 201 24.37 5.65 17.69
C GLY A 201 23.80 5.56 16.26
N HIS A 202 22.78 4.74 16.02
CA HIS A 202 22.14 4.54 14.72
C HIS A 202 20.60 4.56 14.86
N ILE A 203 20.06 5.72 15.22
CA ILE A 203 18.64 5.90 15.60
C ILE A 203 17.65 5.69 14.45
N TYR A 204 18.10 5.74 13.20
CA TYR A 204 17.28 5.55 12.00
C TYR A 204 17.28 4.12 11.48
N GLY A 205 17.97 3.20 12.16
CA GLY A 205 18.19 1.83 11.68
C GLY A 205 19.08 1.76 10.45
N HIS A 206 19.10 0.59 9.82
CA HIS A 206 19.82 0.35 8.57
C HIS A 206 19.07 -0.63 7.68
N ILE A 207 19.20 -0.51 6.36
CA ILE A 207 18.58 -1.42 5.40
C ILE A 207 19.53 -1.65 4.23
N ALA A 208 19.62 -2.90 3.78
CA ALA A 208 20.47 -3.30 2.67
C ALA A 208 19.83 -4.45 1.88
N MET A 209 20.27 -4.64 0.65
CA MET A 209 19.86 -5.72 -0.23
C MET A 209 21.09 -6.53 -0.67
N TRP A 210 20.97 -7.85 -0.70
CA TRP A 210 22.01 -8.75 -1.18
C TRP A 210 22.04 -8.74 -2.71
N ASN A 211 23.18 -8.37 -3.30
CA ASN A 211 23.30 -8.28 -4.76
C ASN A 211 23.71 -9.62 -5.42
N GLY A 212 23.90 -10.68 -4.63
CA GLY A 212 24.44 -11.98 -5.07
C GLY A 212 25.88 -12.24 -4.58
N GLU A 213 26.60 -11.19 -4.20
CA GLU A 213 28.01 -11.25 -3.78
C GLU A 213 28.26 -10.53 -2.44
N GLN A 214 27.59 -9.39 -2.23
CA GLN A 214 27.74 -8.55 -1.05
C GLN A 214 26.45 -7.78 -0.74
N TRP A 215 26.37 -7.23 0.47
CA TRP A 215 25.28 -6.36 0.88
C TRP A 215 25.46 -4.95 0.30
N VAL A 216 24.39 -4.39 -0.25
CA VAL A 216 24.41 -3.05 -0.83
C VAL A 216 23.26 -2.23 -0.27
N SER A 217 23.55 -0.99 0.11
CA SER A 217 22.58 -0.01 0.59
C SER A 217 22.72 1.28 -0.22
N ASP A 218 23.08 2.39 0.40
CA ASP A 218 23.57 3.58 -0.32
C ASP A 218 25.03 3.45 -0.78
N PHE A 219 25.71 2.37 -0.36
CA PHE A 219 27.06 1.99 -0.75
C PHE A 219 27.21 0.46 -0.73
N LYS A 220 28.30 -0.07 -1.29
CA LYS A 220 28.65 -1.49 -1.22
C LYS A 220 29.33 -1.78 0.12
N GLN A 221 28.81 -2.76 0.87
CA GLN A 221 29.27 -3.07 2.23
C GLN A 221 30.24 -4.24 2.23
N ASN A 222 31.30 -4.12 3.03
CA ASN A 222 32.27 -5.19 3.23
C ASN A 222 31.81 -6.27 4.22
N SER A 223 30.67 -6.06 4.90
CA SER A 223 30.13 -6.97 5.91
C SER A 223 28.61 -6.83 6.01
N PHE A 224 27.96 -7.89 6.51
CA PHE A 224 26.57 -7.87 6.95
C PHE A 224 26.35 -6.85 8.07
N TRP A 225 27.27 -6.82 9.04
CA TRP A 225 27.23 -5.88 10.15
C TRP A 225 27.84 -4.54 9.74
N VAL A 226 27.00 -3.58 9.35
CA VAL A 226 27.45 -2.26 8.89
C VAL A 226 28.12 -1.42 9.99
N ALA A 227 27.86 -1.76 11.25
CA ALA A 227 28.48 -1.18 12.44
C ALA A 227 28.47 -2.20 13.59
N ASN A 228 29.44 -2.10 14.50
CA ASN A 228 29.60 -3.03 15.63
C ASN A 228 28.34 -3.16 16.51
N GLN A 229 27.58 -2.07 16.69
CA GLN A 229 26.39 -2.12 17.53
C GLN A 229 25.33 -3.08 16.97
N TYR A 230 25.26 -3.27 15.65
CA TYR A 230 24.33 -4.23 15.05
C TYR A 230 24.71 -5.68 15.36
N SER A 231 26.01 -6.02 15.40
CA SER A 231 26.46 -7.37 15.79
C SER A 231 26.27 -7.66 17.27
N VAL A 232 26.22 -6.62 18.11
CA VAL A 232 25.92 -6.74 19.55
C VAL A 232 24.43 -6.93 19.78
N GLU A 233 23.58 -6.05 19.24
CA GLU A 233 22.13 -6.08 19.53
C GLU A 233 21.37 -7.11 18.70
N LYS A 234 21.85 -7.47 17.50
CA LYS A 234 21.25 -8.47 16.61
C LYS A 234 19.74 -8.27 16.35
N LYS A 235 19.27 -7.02 16.34
CA LYS A 235 17.89 -6.65 16.01
C LYS A 235 17.73 -6.38 14.52
N TYR A 236 17.41 -7.42 13.77
CA TYR A 236 17.15 -7.34 12.33
C TYR A 236 16.17 -8.41 11.86
N VAL A 237 15.61 -8.20 10.67
CA VAL A 237 14.76 -9.17 9.96
C VAL A 237 15.21 -9.25 8.51
N LEU A 238 15.22 -10.46 7.97
CA LEU A 238 15.52 -10.77 6.57
C LEU A 238 14.22 -11.03 5.81
N TYR A 239 14.16 -10.50 4.59
CA TYR A 239 13.01 -10.56 3.70
C TYR A 239 13.43 -11.09 2.34
N ARG A 240 12.57 -11.89 1.71
CA ARG A 240 12.77 -12.43 0.36
C ARG A 240 11.54 -12.20 -0.49
N TRP A 241 11.77 -11.84 -1.75
CA TRP A 241 10.71 -11.91 -2.75
C TRP A 241 10.52 -13.36 -3.19
N ILE A 242 9.32 -13.91 -2.97
CA ILE A 242 8.94 -15.26 -3.40
C ILE A 242 7.83 -15.07 -4.44
N GLU A 243 8.09 -15.50 -5.68
CA GLU A 243 7.03 -15.52 -6.70
C GLU A 243 5.89 -16.44 -6.21
N LYS A 244 4.66 -15.91 -6.26
CA LYS A 244 3.44 -16.59 -5.81
C LYS A 244 2.59 -17.00 -7.00
#